data_AF-A0A2P5C229-F1
#
_entry.id   AF-A0A2P5C229-F1
#
_cell.length_a   1.000
_cell.length_b   1.000
_cell.length_c   1.000
_cell.angle_alpha   90.00
_cell.angle_beta   90.00
_cell.angle_gamma   90.00
#
_symmetry.space_group_name_H-M   'P 1'
#
loop_
_entity.id
_entity.type
_entity.pdbx_description
1 polymer ?
#
loop_
_entity_poly.entity_id
_entity_poly.type
_entity_poly.pdbx_seq_one_letter_code
_entity_poly.pdbx_strand_id
1 'polypeptide(L)'
;MRSFSSATPLDPSTKLRTNLKKRYPGTKRSPCVVQSLFDLASQGNLSQVVSSLDILVQKGIRLPSKALAHLLRQCGNARSLRYGKWVHLHLKLTGLKRPGTFLANHLINMYFKCGNDVEARKVFDRMSVRNLYSWNNMLSGFSKLKKLKAARRLFDEMPERDFVSWNTMVIAHAQNGLSDEALCLYRELRRVSIGYNEFSFAGVLTVCVNLKALELTRQVHGQILVAGFSSNVVLSSSVINAYGKCGEMGDARRYFDEMPIKDVLSWTTMVSGYAKWGDMKSASELFHRMPEKNPVSWTALIAGYARNGMGYEALTLFAKMIVFRIRPDQFTFSSSLCACAGIAALKHGKQIHCSLIRTNFRPNTIVVSSLIDMYTKCGSLETARRVFNLLGNKQEVILWNTMISALAQHGHGKQAMRMFEDMARSGVKLDRITLVVILNACSHSGLVQEGLIIFNSMTRDHGITPDQEHYACLIDLLGRAGCFEELMTQIEKMPCKPGSRVWNALLGACRIHGNLDLGRKAAEQLIELNPQSPDAYVFLSSIHAVLGRWELAEKVRQLMNKRRVRKEGAVSWIEIDNKVHAFTVSNRLHPMKGVIYSVLKELARHSSFLNTES
;
A
#
# COMPACT_ATOMS: atom_id res chain seq x y z
N MET A 1 -15.40 76.33 -23.41
CA MET A 1 -14.20 77.00 -23.97
C MET A 1 -13.24 75.89 -24.41
N ARG A 2 -13.22 75.44 -25.68
CA ARG A 2 -12.46 76.01 -26.83
C ARG A 2 -11.08 76.50 -26.35
N SER A 3 -9.93 75.97 -26.75
CA SER A 3 -9.41 75.61 -28.10
C SER A 3 -8.30 74.53 -27.97
N PHE A 4 -8.21 73.49 -28.82
CA PHE A 4 -7.48 73.43 -30.12
C PHE A 4 -6.05 74.02 -30.05
N SER A 5 -4.96 73.35 -30.41
CA SER A 5 -4.63 72.58 -31.64
C SER A 5 -3.42 71.65 -31.35
N SER A 6 -2.89 70.71 -32.15
CA SER A 6 -3.11 70.09 -33.48
C SER A 6 -1.99 69.03 -33.58
N ALA A 7 -2.26 67.74 -33.84
CA ALA A 7 -2.14 67.02 -35.13
C ALA A 7 -1.03 65.93 -35.13
N THR A 8 -1.46 64.66 -34.99
CA THR A 8 -1.22 63.43 -35.80
C THR A 8 0.06 63.23 -36.66
N PRO A 9 0.38 62.00 -37.15
CA PRO A 9 0.64 60.71 -36.46
C PRO A 9 1.86 59.95 -37.06
N LEU A 10 2.61 59.13 -36.30
CA LEU A 10 3.61 58.21 -36.89
C LEU A 10 3.70 56.86 -36.12
N ASP A 11 3.23 55.82 -36.79
CA ASP A 11 3.71 54.43 -36.91
C ASP A 11 4.15 53.61 -35.66
N PRO A 12 3.54 52.44 -35.38
CA PRO A 12 3.96 51.57 -34.29
C PRO A 12 4.92 50.49 -34.77
N SER A 13 6.23 50.73 -34.67
CA SER A 13 7.17 49.62 -34.57
C SER A 13 8.36 49.95 -33.65
N THR A 14 8.70 48.97 -32.82
CA THR A 14 9.95 48.86 -32.04
C THR A 14 10.14 49.77 -30.81
N LYS A 15 9.65 49.34 -29.65
CA LYS A 15 10.30 49.61 -28.35
C LYS A 15 10.30 48.38 -27.45
N LEU A 16 11.34 47.56 -27.63
CA LEU A 16 11.85 46.67 -26.60
C LEU A 16 12.95 47.43 -25.84
N ARG A 17 12.94 47.30 -24.50
CA ARG A 17 13.96 47.74 -23.54
C ARG A 17 14.01 49.24 -23.22
N THR A 18 13.56 49.58 -22.02
CA THR A 18 14.42 50.02 -20.92
C THR A 18 13.55 50.40 -19.72
N ASN A 19 13.57 49.59 -18.65
CA ASN A 19 13.05 50.01 -17.35
C ASN A 19 14.22 50.00 -16.36
N LEU A 20 14.80 51.18 -16.17
CA LEU A 20 15.76 51.50 -15.12
C LEU A 20 15.04 51.46 -13.76
N LYS A 21 15.20 50.36 -13.00
CA LYS A 21 14.94 50.36 -11.56
C LYS A 21 16.16 50.90 -10.82
N LYS A 22 15.90 51.96 -10.06
CA LYS A 22 16.77 52.69 -9.13
C LYS A 22 17.70 51.77 -8.33
N ARG A 23 19.00 52.12 -8.32
CA ARG A 23 20.04 51.51 -7.47
C ARG A 23 19.87 52.00 -6.02
N TYR A 24 19.68 51.06 -5.10
CA TYR A 24 20.07 51.24 -3.70
C TYR A 24 21.58 50.94 -3.57
N PRO A 25 22.38 51.78 -2.90
CA PRO A 25 23.79 51.49 -2.68
C PRO A 25 23.94 50.63 -1.42
N GLY A 26 24.35 49.36 -1.56
CA GLY A 26 24.72 48.54 -0.40
C GLY A 26 24.46 47.03 -0.49
N THR A 27 24.85 46.36 -1.57
CA THR A 27 25.02 44.90 -1.54
C THR A 27 26.35 44.52 -2.19
N LYS A 28 27.35 44.18 -1.37
CA LYS A 28 28.60 43.55 -1.84
C LYS A 28 28.24 42.32 -2.67
N ARG A 29 28.66 42.28 -3.94
CA ARG A 29 28.53 41.09 -4.81
C ARG A 29 29.25 39.91 -4.15
N SER A 30 28.53 38.81 -3.94
CA SER A 30 29.12 37.54 -3.52
C SER A 30 30.20 37.09 -4.52
N PRO A 31 31.37 36.57 -4.09
CA PRO A 31 32.40 36.12 -5.02
C PRO A 31 31.88 35.02 -5.95
N CYS A 32 32.30 35.05 -7.22
CA CYS A 32 31.92 34.14 -8.33
C CYS A 32 31.85 32.65 -7.92
N VAL A 33 32.77 32.21 -7.05
CA VAL A 33 32.87 30.83 -6.55
C VAL A 33 31.62 30.38 -5.77
N VAL A 34 30.97 31.29 -5.05
CA VAL A 34 29.77 30.97 -4.24
C VAL A 34 28.56 30.72 -5.16
N GLN A 35 28.43 31.49 -6.24
CA GLN A 35 27.35 31.32 -7.21
C GLN A 35 27.50 30.01 -8.00
N SER A 36 28.72 29.69 -8.44
CA SER A 36 29.04 28.41 -9.09
C SER A 36 28.72 27.20 -8.18
N LEU A 37 29.00 27.30 -6.87
CA LEU A 37 28.62 26.28 -5.88
C LEU A 37 27.10 26.10 -5.74
N PHE A 38 26.33 27.18 -5.85
CA PHE A 38 24.87 27.11 -5.86
C PHE A 38 24.34 26.44 -7.13
N ASP A 39 24.90 26.76 -8.29
CA ASP A 39 24.47 26.18 -9.56
C ASP A 39 24.78 24.67 -9.59
N LEU A 40 25.97 24.26 -9.11
CA LEU A 40 26.36 22.85 -8.97
C LEU A 40 25.51 22.09 -7.95
N ALA A 41 25.19 22.72 -6.81
CA ALA A 41 24.30 22.13 -5.81
C ALA A 41 22.85 22.00 -6.31
N SER A 42 22.40 22.91 -7.18
CA SER A 42 21.08 22.89 -7.80
C SER A 42 20.95 21.80 -8.85
N GLN A 43 22.06 21.45 -9.51
CA GLN A 43 22.15 20.36 -10.49
C GLN A 43 22.37 18.98 -9.85
N GLY A 44 22.44 18.88 -8.51
CA GLY A 44 22.57 17.62 -7.79
C GLY A 44 23.98 17.00 -7.82
N ASN A 45 24.99 17.74 -8.28
CA ASN A 45 26.36 17.24 -8.43
C ASN A 45 27.16 17.36 -7.11
N LEU A 46 26.76 16.56 -6.11
CA LEU A 46 27.28 16.65 -4.74
C LEU A 46 28.78 16.32 -4.59
N SER A 47 29.38 15.58 -5.53
CA SER A 47 30.82 15.25 -5.51
C SER A 47 31.69 16.47 -5.81
N GLN A 48 31.32 17.26 -6.82
CA GLN A 48 32.03 18.49 -7.20
C GLN A 48 31.83 19.62 -6.16
N VAL A 49 30.71 19.60 -5.46
CA VAL A 49 30.46 20.48 -4.31
C VAL A 49 31.45 20.19 -3.18
N VAL A 50 31.74 18.92 -2.88
CA VAL A 50 32.68 18.54 -1.82
C VAL A 50 34.12 18.90 -2.18
N SER A 51 34.56 18.65 -3.41
CA SER A 51 35.90 19.08 -3.84
C SER A 51 36.07 20.60 -3.79
N SER A 52 34.99 21.35 -4.08
CA SER A 52 34.98 22.81 -3.94
C SER A 52 35.02 23.25 -2.48
N LEU A 53 34.36 22.53 -1.56
CA LEU A 53 34.41 22.81 -0.13
C LEU A 53 35.83 22.63 0.45
N ASP A 54 36.58 21.63 -0.01
CA ASP A 54 37.97 21.41 0.42
C ASP A 54 38.89 22.59 0.04
N ILE A 55 38.75 23.08 -1.19
CA ILE A 55 39.47 24.27 -1.66
C ILE A 55 39.10 25.50 -0.82
N LEU A 56 37.82 25.64 -0.44
CA LEU A 56 37.37 26.75 0.41
C LEU A 56 37.89 26.63 1.84
N VAL A 57 38.00 25.42 2.41
CA VAL A 57 38.62 25.19 3.72
C VAL A 57 40.09 25.60 3.67
N GLN A 58 40.85 25.16 2.65
CA GLN A 58 42.27 25.50 2.50
C GLN A 58 42.51 27.02 2.34
N LYS A 59 41.56 27.72 1.71
CA LYS A 59 41.60 29.18 1.55
C LYS A 59 40.99 29.96 2.73
N GLY A 60 40.51 29.27 3.77
CA GLY A 60 39.86 29.89 4.93
C GLY A 60 38.55 30.64 4.61
N ILE A 61 37.93 30.36 3.45
CA ILE A 61 36.75 31.10 2.98
C ILE A 61 35.50 30.55 3.66
N ARG A 62 34.79 31.43 4.38
CA ARG A 62 33.55 31.10 5.06
C ARG A 62 32.35 31.27 4.14
N LEU A 63 31.56 30.21 3.97
CA LEU A 63 30.31 30.28 3.24
C LEU A 63 29.18 30.93 4.06
N PRO A 64 28.26 31.66 3.41
CA PRO A 64 27.07 32.20 4.07
C PRO A 64 26.18 31.10 4.67
N SER A 65 25.55 31.36 5.82
CA SER A 65 24.67 30.39 6.49
C SER A 65 23.52 29.88 5.62
N LYS A 66 22.98 30.72 4.72
CA LYS A 66 21.95 30.31 3.75
C LYS A 66 22.47 29.30 2.72
N ALA A 67 23.73 29.45 2.28
CA ALA A 67 24.37 28.52 1.35
C ALA A 67 24.57 27.15 2.02
N LEU A 68 25.11 27.15 3.24
CA LEU A 68 25.33 25.92 4.01
C LEU A 68 24.01 25.21 4.34
N ALA A 69 22.95 25.94 4.67
CA ALA A 69 21.62 25.36 4.87
C ALA A 69 21.05 24.71 3.60
N HIS A 70 21.25 25.33 2.43
CA HIS A 70 20.86 24.74 1.15
C HIS A 70 21.62 23.44 0.87
N LEU A 71 22.95 23.44 1.08
CA LEU A 71 23.79 22.26 0.92
C LEU A 71 23.37 21.12 1.86
N LEU A 72 23.10 21.42 3.13
CA LEU A 72 22.61 20.42 4.10
C LEU A 72 21.26 19.84 3.69
N ARG A 73 20.35 20.66 3.15
CA ARG A 73 19.06 20.20 2.64
C ARG A 73 19.24 19.25 1.44
N GLN A 74 20.12 19.57 0.51
CA GLN A 74 20.45 18.70 -0.63
C GLN A 74 21.06 17.38 -0.17
N CYS A 75 22.04 17.42 0.75
CA CYS A 75 22.65 16.22 1.33
C CYS A 75 21.60 15.32 2.00
N GLY A 76 20.69 15.91 2.78
CA GLY A 76 19.59 15.18 3.43
C GLY A 76 18.59 14.60 2.42
N ASN A 77 18.26 15.32 1.35
CA ASN A 77 17.38 14.82 0.30
C ASN A 77 18.02 13.66 -0.48
N ALA A 78 19.33 13.73 -0.74
CA ALA A 78 20.11 12.65 -1.33
C ALA A 78 20.43 11.50 -0.34
N ARG A 79 20.05 11.64 0.94
CA ARG A 79 20.39 10.72 2.05
C ARG A 79 21.88 10.39 2.13
N SER A 80 22.75 11.32 1.72
CA SER A 80 24.20 11.12 1.71
C SER A 80 24.83 11.59 3.01
N LEU A 81 25.07 10.64 3.92
CA LEU A 81 25.73 10.91 5.21
C LEU A 81 27.16 11.43 5.00
N ARG A 82 27.87 10.93 3.99
CA ARG A 82 29.25 11.34 3.68
C ARG A 82 29.33 12.84 3.38
N TYR A 83 28.52 13.33 2.46
CA TYR A 83 28.53 14.74 2.07
C TYR A 83 28.00 15.63 3.20
N GLY A 84 26.98 15.18 3.93
CA GLY A 84 26.49 15.88 5.12
C GLY A 84 27.57 16.08 6.20
N LYS A 85 28.39 15.05 6.45
CA LYS A 85 29.53 15.14 7.39
C LYS A 85 30.60 16.11 6.90
N TRP A 86 30.87 16.17 5.59
CA TRP A 86 31.82 17.14 5.02
C TRP A 86 31.36 18.58 5.20
N VAL A 87 30.08 18.89 4.94
CA VAL A 87 29.52 20.23 5.20
C VAL A 87 29.59 20.58 6.69
N HIS A 88 29.32 19.62 7.59
CA HIS A 88 29.48 19.81 9.02
C HIS A 88 30.95 20.01 9.45
N LEU A 89 31.90 19.34 8.79
CA LEU A 89 33.33 19.54 9.03
C LEU A 89 33.78 20.94 8.58
N HIS A 90 33.37 21.39 7.40
CA HIS A 90 33.64 22.74 6.90
C HIS A 90 33.15 23.82 7.89
N LEU A 91 31.96 23.62 8.49
CA LEU A 91 31.46 24.49 9.56
C LEU A 91 32.40 24.54 10.77
N LYS A 92 32.93 23.40 11.21
CA LYS A 92 33.85 23.34 12.36
C LYS A 92 35.20 24.00 12.07
N LEU A 93 35.73 23.80 10.87
CA LEU A 93 37.06 24.31 10.47
C LEU A 93 37.05 25.82 10.16
N THR A 94 35.94 26.37 9.65
CA THR A 94 35.81 27.81 9.33
C THR A 94 35.38 28.69 10.52
N GLY A 95 35.59 28.21 11.76
CA GLY A 95 35.37 28.98 12.98
C GLY A 95 33.95 28.92 13.57
N LEU A 96 33.01 28.19 12.97
CA LEU A 96 31.67 27.95 13.51
C LEU A 96 31.62 26.66 14.34
N LYS A 97 32.49 26.54 15.37
CA LYS A 97 32.50 25.39 16.29
C LYS A 97 31.14 25.15 16.96
N ARG A 98 30.36 26.22 17.18
CA ARG A 98 28.97 26.18 17.63
C ARG A 98 28.10 26.87 16.57
N PRO A 99 27.42 26.12 15.68
CA PRO A 99 26.55 26.73 14.69
C PRO A 99 25.36 27.40 15.37
N GLY A 100 24.96 28.59 14.90
CA GLY A 100 23.74 29.23 15.38
C GLY A 100 22.50 28.36 15.15
N THR A 101 21.43 28.61 15.92
CA THR A 101 20.20 27.79 15.96
C THR A 101 19.65 27.42 14.58
N PHE A 102 19.66 28.35 13.62
CA PHE A 102 19.26 28.09 12.24
C PHE A 102 20.06 26.97 11.55
N LEU A 103 21.39 27.02 11.61
CA LEU A 103 22.26 26.01 11.00
C LEU A 103 22.24 24.69 11.77
N ALA A 104 22.19 24.76 13.10
CA ALA A 104 22.05 23.57 13.95
C ALA A 104 20.79 22.77 13.60
N ASN A 105 19.65 23.46 13.40
CA ASN A 105 18.39 22.81 13.00
C ASN A 105 18.48 22.12 11.62
N HIS A 106 19.18 22.73 10.65
CA HIS A 106 19.42 22.11 9.34
C HIS A 106 20.35 20.90 9.42
N LEU A 107 21.37 20.95 10.29
CA LEU A 107 22.26 19.81 10.57
C LEU A 107 21.49 18.65 11.20
N ILE A 108 20.66 18.93 12.22
CA ILE A 108 19.80 17.92 12.87
C ILE A 108 18.90 17.23 11.84
N ASN A 109 18.18 17.99 11.02
CA ASN A 109 17.30 17.44 9.99
C ASN A 109 18.07 16.62 8.93
N MET A 110 19.25 17.09 8.51
CA MET A 110 20.11 16.35 7.59
C MET A 110 20.55 15.01 8.19
N TYR A 111 21.04 15.00 9.44
CA TYR A 111 21.49 13.79 10.11
C TYR A 111 20.36 12.77 10.32
N PHE A 112 19.17 13.22 10.72
CA PHE A 112 18.00 12.34 10.81
C PHE A 112 17.59 11.77 9.45
N LYS A 113 17.57 12.57 8.38
CA LYS A 113 17.30 12.08 7.01
C LYS A 113 18.31 11.04 6.54
N CYS A 114 19.55 11.14 7.02
CA CYS A 114 20.63 10.18 6.76
C CYS A 114 20.65 9.00 7.75
N GLY A 115 19.68 8.90 8.67
CA GLY A 115 19.59 7.79 9.63
C GLY A 115 20.57 7.84 10.80
N ASN A 116 21.24 8.97 11.04
CA ASN A 116 22.24 9.11 12.12
C ASN A 116 21.71 10.00 13.25
N ASP A 117 20.92 9.42 14.14
CA ASP A 117 20.36 10.13 15.30
C ASP A 117 21.41 10.48 16.37
N VAL A 118 22.51 9.74 16.45
CA VAL A 118 23.59 9.98 17.41
C VAL A 118 24.26 11.33 17.14
N GLU A 119 24.64 11.61 15.90
CA GLU A 119 25.22 12.90 15.53
C GLU A 119 24.18 14.03 15.59
N ALA A 120 22.92 13.75 15.26
CA ALA A 120 21.84 14.73 15.45
C ALA A 120 21.70 15.14 16.92
N ARG A 121 21.72 14.17 17.86
CA ARG A 121 21.67 14.44 19.30
C ARG A 121 22.90 15.21 19.78
N LYS A 122 24.10 14.87 19.32
CA LYS A 122 25.32 15.64 19.64
C LYS A 122 25.23 17.10 19.18
N VAL A 123 24.67 17.36 18.00
CA VAL A 123 24.46 18.73 17.52
C VAL A 123 23.46 19.46 18.44
N PHE A 124 22.35 18.81 18.78
CA PHE A 124 21.30 19.36 19.65
C PHE A 124 21.80 19.68 21.07
N ASP A 125 22.57 18.77 21.68
CA ASP A 125 23.09 18.95 23.03
C ASP A 125 24.09 20.13 23.10
N ARG A 126 24.84 20.37 22.01
CA ARG A 126 25.82 21.47 21.90
C ARG A 126 25.21 22.83 21.55
N MET A 127 23.90 22.93 21.32
CA MET A 127 23.23 24.20 21.03
C MET A 127 23.22 25.10 22.27
N SER A 128 23.61 26.36 22.12
CA SER A 128 23.55 27.35 23.20
C SER A 128 22.11 27.80 23.51
N VAL A 129 21.27 27.89 22.48
CA VAL A 129 19.85 28.24 22.60
C VAL A 129 19.02 27.25 21.80
N ARG A 130 18.10 26.57 22.47
CA ARG A 130 17.15 25.62 21.89
C ARG A 130 15.77 26.27 21.90
N ASN A 131 15.12 26.34 20.74
CA ASN A 131 13.74 26.82 20.63
C ASN A 131 12.80 25.64 20.32
N LEU A 132 11.48 25.86 20.37
CA LEU A 132 10.47 24.83 20.07
C LEU A 132 10.74 24.12 18.74
N TYR A 133 11.21 24.83 17.71
CA TYR A 133 11.56 24.24 16.42
C TYR A 133 12.73 23.24 16.51
N SER A 134 13.75 23.51 17.33
CA SER A 134 14.84 22.57 17.59
C SER A 134 14.35 21.28 18.24
N TRP A 135 13.50 21.39 19.26
CA TRP A 135 12.89 20.24 19.94
C TRP A 135 11.97 19.44 19.00
N ASN A 136 11.09 20.12 18.26
CA ASN A 136 10.16 19.49 17.32
C ASN A 136 10.88 18.78 16.16
N ASN A 137 12.01 19.31 15.67
CA ASN A 137 12.84 18.62 14.69
C ASN A 137 13.43 17.31 15.24
N MET A 138 13.87 17.31 16.49
CA MET A 138 14.36 16.10 17.15
C MET A 138 13.25 15.06 17.33
N LEU A 139 12.07 15.47 17.79
CA LEU A 139 10.91 14.58 17.91
C LEU A 139 10.49 13.98 16.57
N SER A 140 10.37 14.81 15.53
CA SER A 140 10.05 14.35 14.17
C SER A 140 11.11 13.40 13.62
N GLY A 141 12.38 13.67 13.91
CA GLY A 141 13.51 12.82 13.54
C GLY A 141 13.45 11.43 14.19
N PHE A 142 13.28 11.37 15.51
CA PHE A 142 13.14 10.11 16.23
C PHE A 142 11.88 9.33 15.82
N SER A 143 10.76 10.03 15.59
CA SER A 143 9.53 9.45 15.06
C SER A 143 9.76 8.74 13.73
N LYS A 144 10.43 9.40 12.76
CA LYS A 144 10.75 8.81 11.44
C LYS A 144 11.67 7.59 11.53
N LEU A 145 12.56 7.55 12.53
CA LEU A 145 13.43 6.40 12.80
C LEU A 145 12.77 5.34 13.68
N LYS A 146 11.48 5.48 14.02
CA LYS A 146 10.71 4.59 14.90
C LYS A 146 11.31 4.43 16.30
N LYS A 147 12.13 5.39 16.75
CA LYS A 147 12.76 5.41 18.09
C LYS A 147 11.86 6.11 19.10
N LEU A 148 10.66 5.58 19.32
CA LEU A 148 9.60 6.25 20.09
C LEU A 148 9.93 6.44 21.58
N LYS A 149 10.68 5.52 22.20
CA LYS A 149 11.14 5.68 23.59
C LYS A 149 12.05 6.91 23.75
N ALA A 150 12.94 7.15 22.78
CA ALA A 150 13.83 8.32 22.78
C ALA A 150 13.04 9.60 22.51
N ALA A 151 12.06 9.56 21.60
CA ALA A 151 11.16 10.67 21.35
C ALA A 151 10.37 11.04 22.62
N ARG A 152 9.82 10.05 23.34
CA ARG A 152 9.07 10.27 24.59
C ARG A 152 9.93 10.92 25.67
N ARG A 153 11.12 10.39 25.94
CA ARG A 153 12.05 11.01 26.91
C ARG A 153 12.35 12.46 26.57
N LEU A 154 12.64 12.75 25.29
CA LEU A 154 12.91 14.11 24.86
C LEU A 154 11.68 15.01 24.99
N PHE A 155 10.48 14.49 24.70
CA PHE A 155 9.23 15.21 24.88
C PHE A 155 8.97 15.54 26.35
N ASP A 156 9.30 14.63 27.27
CA ASP A 156 9.18 14.85 28.72
C ASP A 156 10.19 15.90 29.22
N GLU A 157 11.37 15.99 28.61
CA GLU A 157 12.42 17.01 28.88
C GLU A 157 12.09 18.42 28.33
N MET A 158 11.08 18.56 27.45
CA MET A 158 10.75 19.86 26.85
C MET A 158 10.26 20.87 27.91
N PRO A 159 10.89 22.06 28.02
CA PRO A 159 10.45 23.09 28.96
C PRO A 159 9.04 23.61 28.65
N GLU A 160 8.77 23.81 27.36
CA GLU A 160 7.48 24.26 26.84
C GLU A 160 7.07 23.35 25.68
N ARG A 161 5.76 23.12 25.55
CA ARG A 161 5.18 22.24 24.52
C ARG A 161 4.09 22.98 23.78
N ASP A 162 4.24 23.07 22.46
CA ASP A 162 3.23 23.62 21.56
C ASP A 162 2.40 22.51 20.90
N PHE A 163 1.38 22.89 20.11
CA PHE A 163 0.58 21.93 19.34
C PHE A 163 1.44 21.02 18.45
N VAL A 164 2.53 21.54 17.89
CA VAL A 164 3.40 20.77 16.99
C VAL A 164 4.09 19.64 17.76
N SER A 165 4.56 19.89 18.98
CA SER A 165 5.18 18.87 19.84
C SER A 165 4.20 17.75 20.18
N TRP A 166 2.99 18.09 20.63
CA TRP A 166 1.92 17.14 20.96
C TRP A 166 1.46 16.35 19.73
N ASN A 167 1.13 17.04 18.63
CA ASN A 167 0.67 16.41 17.40
C ASN A 167 1.72 15.45 16.84
N THR A 168 3.02 15.83 16.89
CA THR A 168 4.12 14.97 16.46
C THR A 168 4.16 13.68 17.27
N MET A 169 3.99 13.75 18.59
CA MET A 169 3.97 12.57 19.45
C MET A 169 2.75 11.67 19.20
N VAL A 170 1.54 12.24 19.11
CA VAL A 170 0.32 11.47 18.84
C VAL A 170 0.41 10.76 17.48
N ILE A 171 0.82 11.48 16.42
CA ILE A 171 0.99 10.91 15.08
C ILE A 171 2.09 9.84 15.07
N ALA A 172 3.21 10.08 15.76
CA ALA A 172 4.31 9.13 15.83
C ALA A 172 3.89 7.78 16.43
N HIS A 173 3.19 7.80 17.55
CA HIS A 173 2.69 6.59 18.19
C HIS A 173 1.61 5.90 17.32
N ALA A 174 0.67 6.68 16.76
CA ALA A 174 -0.38 6.15 15.90
C ALA A 174 0.15 5.44 14.64
N GLN A 175 1.12 6.03 13.94
CA GLN A 175 1.71 5.47 12.71
C GLN A 175 2.54 4.20 12.96
N ASN A 176 2.99 3.98 14.19
CA ASN A 176 3.76 2.79 14.57
C ASN A 176 2.90 1.71 15.23
N GLY A 177 1.57 1.87 15.24
CA GLY A 177 0.64 0.87 15.80
C GLY A 177 0.47 0.92 17.32
N LEU A 178 1.15 1.83 18.01
CA LEU A 178 1.02 2.07 19.46
C LEU A 178 -0.21 2.94 19.74
N SER A 179 -1.38 2.33 19.53
CA SER A 179 -2.66 3.05 19.54
C SER A 179 -3.04 3.55 20.93
N ASP A 180 -2.76 2.78 21.98
CA ASP A 180 -3.11 3.14 23.36
C ASP A 180 -2.31 4.34 23.85
N GLU A 181 -0.99 4.36 23.60
CA GLU A 181 -0.15 5.51 23.94
C GLU A 181 -0.53 6.75 23.14
N ALA A 182 -0.90 6.60 21.86
CA ALA A 182 -1.36 7.71 21.05
C ALA A 182 -2.66 8.33 21.61
N LEU A 183 -3.61 7.49 22.04
CA LEU A 183 -4.85 7.96 22.68
C LEU A 183 -4.59 8.57 24.07
N CYS A 184 -3.64 8.03 24.82
CA CYS A 184 -3.21 8.60 26.10
C CYS A 184 -2.65 10.02 25.93
N LEU A 185 -1.69 10.18 25.02
CA LEU A 185 -1.11 11.49 24.67
C LEU A 185 -2.16 12.48 24.15
N TYR A 186 -3.14 12.00 23.38
CA TYR A 186 -4.24 12.85 22.92
C TYR A 186 -5.14 13.29 24.08
N ARG A 187 -5.45 12.41 25.04
CA ARG A 187 -6.20 12.78 26.24
C ARG A 187 -5.45 13.80 27.09
N GLU A 188 -4.13 13.68 27.19
CA GLU A 188 -3.27 14.68 27.84
C GLU A 188 -3.33 16.02 27.10
N LEU A 189 -3.15 16.05 25.77
CA LEU A 189 -3.32 17.26 24.95
C LEU A 189 -4.66 17.95 25.21
N ARG A 190 -5.76 17.19 25.29
CA ARG A 190 -7.10 17.73 25.57
C ARG A 190 -7.24 18.40 26.95
N ARG A 191 -6.41 18.01 27.93
CA ARG A 191 -6.41 18.60 29.27
C ARG A 191 -5.56 19.87 29.34
N VAL A 192 -4.65 20.07 28.39
CA VAL A 192 -3.83 21.28 28.30
C VAL A 192 -4.65 22.40 27.65
N SER A 193 -4.65 23.59 28.24
CA SER A 193 -5.39 24.77 27.79
C SER A 193 -4.85 25.43 26.51
N ILE A 194 -3.98 24.76 25.75
CA ILE A 194 -3.46 25.30 24.49
C ILE A 194 -4.52 25.29 23.38
N GLY A 195 -5.50 24.38 23.40
CA GLY A 195 -6.55 24.26 22.37
C GLY A 195 -6.19 23.25 21.27
N TYR A 196 -6.74 23.43 20.06
CA TYR A 196 -6.51 22.52 18.92
C TYR A 196 -6.17 23.28 17.64
N ASN A 197 -5.51 22.59 16.71
CA ASN A 197 -5.39 23.03 15.32
C ASN A 197 -5.86 21.93 14.35
N GLU A 198 -5.88 22.23 13.05
CA GLU A 198 -6.29 21.29 11.99
C GLU A 198 -5.53 19.94 12.01
N PHE A 199 -4.31 19.92 12.53
CA PHE A 199 -3.45 18.73 12.60
C PHE A 199 -3.65 17.92 13.88
N SER A 200 -4.28 18.47 14.92
CA SER A 200 -4.44 17.82 16.23
C SER A 200 -5.24 16.53 16.18
N PHE A 201 -6.13 16.39 15.21
CA PHE A 201 -6.98 15.20 15.05
C PHE A 201 -6.34 14.12 14.16
N ALA A 202 -5.30 14.44 13.38
CA ALA A 202 -4.75 13.53 12.37
C ALA A 202 -4.20 12.22 12.97
N GLY A 203 -3.52 12.30 14.11
CA GLY A 203 -3.00 11.13 14.81
C GLY A 203 -4.12 10.24 15.36
N VAL A 204 -5.18 10.82 15.92
CA VAL A 204 -6.32 10.07 16.45
C VAL A 204 -7.16 9.45 15.33
N LEU A 205 -7.38 10.16 14.22
CA LEU A 205 -8.02 9.60 13.04
C LEU A 205 -7.20 8.43 12.46
N THR A 206 -5.87 8.49 12.53
CA THR A 206 -5.01 7.35 12.17
C THR A 206 -5.24 6.16 13.10
N VAL A 207 -5.36 6.38 14.41
CA VAL A 207 -5.73 5.32 15.38
C VAL A 207 -7.12 4.75 15.06
N CYS A 208 -8.11 5.60 14.76
CA CYS A 208 -9.45 5.16 14.38
C CYS A 208 -9.42 4.20 13.18
N VAL A 209 -8.65 4.56 12.14
CA VAL A 209 -8.46 3.72 10.95
C VAL A 209 -7.75 2.41 11.28
N ASN A 210 -6.68 2.45 12.08
CA ASN A 210 -5.88 1.27 12.42
C ASN A 210 -6.67 0.25 13.23
N LEU A 211 -7.47 0.72 14.21
CA LEU A 211 -8.30 -0.12 15.07
C LEU A 211 -9.67 -0.42 14.47
N LYS A 212 -10.04 0.21 13.35
CA LYS A 212 -11.41 0.23 12.81
C LYS A 212 -12.46 0.61 13.87
N ALA A 213 -12.10 1.56 14.75
CA ALA A 213 -12.92 1.97 15.88
C ALA A 213 -13.97 3.01 15.45
N LEU A 214 -15.14 2.53 15.03
CA LEU A 214 -16.24 3.38 14.57
C LEU A 214 -16.70 4.39 15.62
N GLU A 215 -16.91 3.96 16.86
CA GLU A 215 -17.37 4.83 17.94
C GLU A 215 -16.38 5.95 18.25
N LEU A 216 -15.08 5.63 18.25
CA LEU A 216 -14.04 6.64 18.39
C LEU A 216 -14.04 7.61 17.20
N THR A 217 -14.29 7.12 15.98
CA THR A 217 -14.41 7.97 14.78
C THR A 217 -15.54 8.98 14.94
N ARG A 218 -16.71 8.56 15.45
CA ARG A 218 -17.85 9.44 15.73
C ARG A 218 -17.54 10.48 16.80
N GLN A 219 -16.88 10.07 17.88
CA GLN A 219 -16.47 11.00 18.95
C GLN A 219 -15.50 12.08 18.43
N VAL A 220 -14.49 11.67 17.66
CA VAL A 220 -13.51 12.59 17.07
C VAL A 220 -14.17 13.52 16.05
N HIS A 221 -15.06 12.99 15.21
CA HIS A 221 -15.84 13.81 14.30
C HIS A 221 -16.68 14.86 15.05
N GLY A 222 -17.39 14.48 16.12
CA GLY A 222 -18.12 15.43 16.97
C GLY A 222 -17.22 16.52 17.57
N GLN A 223 -16.01 16.17 18.00
CA GLN A 223 -15.03 17.15 18.49
C GLN A 223 -14.56 18.11 17.39
N ILE A 224 -14.36 17.63 16.17
CA ILE A 224 -13.99 18.46 15.02
C ILE A 224 -15.09 19.48 14.70
N LEU A 225 -16.36 19.06 14.78
CA LEU A 225 -17.51 19.94 14.57
C LEU A 225 -17.57 21.03 15.66
N VAL A 226 -17.48 20.66 16.94
CA VAL A 226 -17.55 21.60 18.07
C VAL A 226 -16.34 22.55 18.09
N ALA A 227 -15.17 22.08 17.69
CA ALA A 227 -13.96 22.91 17.60
C ALA A 227 -13.96 23.84 16.37
N GLY A 228 -14.96 23.76 15.49
CA GLY A 228 -15.13 24.68 14.36
C GLY A 228 -14.24 24.39 13.15
N PHE A 229 -13.73 23.17 13.00
CA PHE A 229 -12.84 22.80 11.88
C PHE A 229 -13.56 22.14 10.69
N SER A 230 -14.89 22.15 10.65
CA SER A 230 -15.71 21.51 9.59
C SER A 230 -15.48 22.11 8.19
N SER A 231 -15.09 23.38 8.11
CA SER A 231 -14.76 24.06 6.84
C SER A 231 -13.42 23.61 6.26
N ASN A 232 -12.58 22.92 7.04
CA ASN A 232 -11.29 22.44 6.58
C ASN A 232 -11.47 21.19 5.71
N VAL A 233 -11.25 21.35 4.40
CA VAL A 233 -11.47 20.28 3.41
C VAL A 233 -10.51 19.09 3.62
N VAL A 234 -9.27 19.34 4.05
CA VAL A 234 -8.25 18.30 4.29
C VAL A 234 -8.62 17.45 5.51
N LEU A 235 -9.02 18.09 6.61
CA LEU A 235 -9.48 17.39 7.80
C LEU A 235 -10.79 16.64 7.52
N SER A 236 -11.73 17.27 6.80
CA SER A 236 -12.98 16.64 6.41
C SER A 236 -12.78 15.40 5.54
N SER A 237 -11.85 15.46 4.58
CA SER A 237 -11.45 14.29 3.78
C SER A 237 -10.84 13.17 4.65
N SER A 238 -10.11 13.55 5.70
CA SER A 238 -9.53 12.58 6.65
C SER A 238 -10.60 11.89 7.50
N VAL A 239 -11.65 12.61 7.89
CA VAL A 239 -12.83 12.06 8.60
C VAL A 239 -13.61 11.11 7.69
N ILE A 240 -13.88 11.50 6.45
CA ILE A 240 -14.53 10.64 5.44
C ILE A 240 -13.73 9.35 5.25
N ASN A 241 -12.42 9.46 5.08
CA ASN A 241 -11.54 8.28 4.98
C ASN A 241 -11.63 7.42 6.25
N ALA A 242 -11.68 8.00 7.45
CA ALA A 242 -11.81 7.25 8.69
C ALA A 242 -13.11 6.43 8.72
N TYR A 243 -14.26 7.05 8.46
CA TYR A 243 -15.55 6.33 8.35
C TYR A 243 -15.51 5.23 7.29
N GLY A 244 -15.01 5.54 6.10
CA GLY A 244 -14.89 4.57 5.02
C GLY A 244 -13.94 3.40 5.34
N LYS A 245 -12.90 3.61 6.16
CA LYS A 245 -12.02 2.51 6.61
C LYS A 245 -12.64 1.68 7.73
N CYS A 246 -13.46 2.29 8.59
CA CYS A 246 -14.23 1.62 9.65
C CYS A 246 -15.44 0.85 9.12
N GLY A 247 -15.91 1.14 7.91
CA GLY A 247 -16.99 0.40 7.23
C GLY A 247 -18.34 1.09 7.18
N GLU A 248 -18.45 2.29 7.75
CA GLU A 248 -19.68 3.07 7.73
C GLU A 248 -19.65 4.10 6.59
N MET A 249 -19.91 3.64 5.36
CA MET A 249 -20.00 4.54 4.21
C MET A 249 -21.22 5.47 4.26
N GLY A 250 -22.26 5.14 5.03
CA GLY A 250 -23.43 6.00 5.24
C GLY A 250 -23.09 7.32 5.94
N ASP A 251 -22.39 7.23 7.08
CA ASP A 251 -21.92 8.41 7.83
C ASP A 251 -20.93 9.23 6.99
N ALA A 252 -20.02 8.56 6.27
CA ALA A 252 -19.08 9.20 5.36
C ALA A 252 -19.81 10.01 4.26
N ARG A 253 -20.87 9.42 3.68
CA ARG A 253 -21.65 10.04 2.61
C ARG A 253 -22.44 11.25 3.10
N ARG A 254 -23.11 11.14 4.24
CA ARG A 254 -23.85 12.25 4.84
C ARG A 254 -22.92 13.45 5.07
N TYR A 255 -21.78 13.22 5.72
CA TYR A 255 -20.83 14.28 6.00
C TYR A 255 -20.24 14.88 4.72
N PHE A 256 -19.92 14.04 3.73
CA PHE A 256 -19.48 14.51 2.42
C PHE A 256 -20.52 15.43 1.77
N ASP A 257 -21.79 15.03 1.73
CA ASP A 257 -22.84 15.83 1.10
C ASP A 257 -23.00 17.21 1.80
N GLU A 258 -22.87 17.26 3.13
CA GLU A 258 -22.90 18.50 3.94
C GLU A 258 -21.69 19.43 3.74
N MET A 259 -20.57 18.94 3.19
CA MET A 259 -19.38 19.78 2.98
C MET A 259 -19.67 20.94 2.01
N PRO A 260 -19.42 22.21 2.38
CA PRO A 260 -19.70 23.35 1.52
C PRO A 260 -18.76 23.40 0.30
N ILE A 261 -17.50 22.97 0.49
CA ILE A 261 -16.49 22.90 -0.56
C ILE A 261 -15.94 21.48 -0.59
N LYS A 262 -15.98 20.86 -1.77
CA LYS A 262 -15.50 19.49 -2.01
C LYS A 262 -14.37 19.55 -3.04
N ASP A 263 -13.15 19.25 -2.62
CA ASP A 263 -12.00 19.16 -3.52
C ASP A 263 -11.89 17.77 -4.19
N VAL A 264 -10.99 17.63 -5.16
CA VAL A 264 -10.79 16.35 -5.86
C VAL A 264 -10.42 15.21 -4.90
N LEU A 265 -9.75 15.50 -3.79
CA LEU A 265 -9.36 14.52 -2.78
C LEU A 265 -10.58 13.94 -2.04
N SER A 266 -11.50 14.78 -1.58
CA SER A 266 -12.73 14.36 -0.90
C SER A 266 -13.60 13.47 -1.80
N TRP A 267 -13.79 13.85 -3.07
CA TRP A 267 -14.47 13.04 -4.08
C TRP A 267 -13.76 11.69 -4.30
N THR A 268 -12.44 11.71 -4.50
CA THR A 268 -11.65 10.49 -4.75
C THR A 268 -11.70 9.55 -3.54
N THR A 269 -11.71 10.10 -2.32
CA THR A 269 -11.84 9.34 -1.08
C THR A 269 -13.19 8.63 -1.02
N MET A 270 -14.29 9.30 -1.40
CA MET A 270 -15.62 8.68 -1.47
C MET A 270 -15.67 7.56 -2.53
N VAL A 271 -15.15 7.80 -3.73
CA VAL A 271 -15.08 6.80 -4.81
C VAL A 271 -14.29 5.58 -4.36
N SER A 272 -13.10 5.78 -3.80
CA SER A 272 -12.27 4.68 -3.28
C SER A 272 -12.92 3.96 -2.10
N GLY A 273 -13.69 4.68 -1.26
CA GLY A 273 -14.41 4.14 -0.12
C GLY A 273 -15.48 3.15 -0.56
N TYR A 274 -16.41 3.60 -1.41
CA TYR A 274 -17.47 2.73 -1.95
C TYR A 274 -16.89 1.55 -2.73
N ALA A 275 -15.87 1.80 -3.56
CA ALA A 275 -15.21 0.73 -4.32
C ALA A 275 -14.53 -0.31 -3.41
N LYS A 276 -14.02 0.07 -2.24
CA LYS A 276 -13.43 -0.88 -1.29
C LYS A 276 -14.48 -1.84 -0.70
N TRP A 277 -15.71 -1.38 -0.54
CA TRP A 277 -16.82 -2.16 0.02
C TRP A 277 -17.70 -2.85 -1.04
N GLY A 278 -17.28 -2.81 -2.31
CA GLY A 278 -17.96 -3.52 -3.40
C GLY A 278 -19.15 -2.78 -4.03
N ASP A 279 -19.54 -1.62 -3.50
CA ASP A 279 -20.58 -0.78 -4.13
C ASP A 279 -19.99 0.02 -5.29
N MET A 280 -19.72 -0.67 -6.39
CA MET A 280 -19.16 -0.08 -7.60
C MET A 280 -20.16 0.84 -8.32
N LYS A 281 -21.46 0.70 -8.05
CA LYS A 281 -22.49 1.58 -8.61
C LYS A 281 -22.36 2.99 -8.05
N SER A 282 -22.37 3.12 -6.72
CA SER A 282 -22.20 4.42 -6.05
C SER A 282 -20.82 5.03 -6.33
N ALA A 283 -19.76 4.20 -6.36
CA ALA A 283 -18.41 4.66 -6.72
C ALA A 283 -18.36 5.25 -8.14
N SER A 284 -18.98 4.58 -9.10
CA SER A 284 -19.03 5.05 -10.49
C SER A 284 -19.88 6.30 -10.64
N GLU A 285 -21.06 6.36 -10.01
CA GLU A 285 -21.91 7.56 -10.04
C GLU A 285 -21.17 8.79 -9.51
N LEU A 286 -20.53 8.66 -8.34
CA LEU A 286 -19.76 9.74 -7.74
C LEU A 286 -18.61 10.17 -8.64
N PHE A 287 -17.87 9.22 -9.22
CA PHE A 287 -16.81 9.54 -10.17
C PHE A 287 -17.32 10.36 -11.34
N HIS A 288 -18.43 9.98 -11.96
CA HIS A 288 -19.00 10.73 -13.09
C HIS A 288 -19.41 12.15 -12.67
N ARG A 289 -19.99 12.32 -11.48
CA ARG A 289 -20.38 13.61 -10.89
C ARG A 289 -19.21 14.51 -10.47
N MET A 290 -17.98 13.99 -10.40
CA MET A 290 -16.80 14.80 -10.05
C MET A 290 -16.62 15.95 -11.06
N PRO A 291 -16.57 17.22 -10.61
CA PRO A 291 -16.35 18.38 -11.48
C PRO A 291 -15.01 18.29 -12.23
N GLU A 292 -13.97 17.91 -11.51
CA GLU A 292 -12.63 17.70 -12.05
C GLU A 292 -12.15 16.28 -11.71
N LYS A 293 -11.51 15.64 -12.68
CA LYS A 293 -10.96 14.29 -12.56
C LYS A 293 -9.46 14.34 -12.83
N ASN A 294 -8.66 13.85 -11.89
CA ASN A 294 -7.21 13.76 -12.02
C ASN A 294 -6.77 12.28 -12.14
N PRO A 295 -5.50 11.99 -12.49
CA PRO A 295 -5.03 10.60 -12.61
C PRO A 295 -5.32 9.73 -11.39
N VAL A 296 -5.29 10.29 -10.18
CA VAL A 296 -5.57 9.57 -8.92
C VAL A 296 -7.03 9.10 -8.85
N SER A 297 -7.99 9.96 -9.23
CA SER A 297 -9.42 9.60 -9.28
C SER A 297 -9.72 8.49 -10.29
N TRP A 298 -9.08 8.53 -11.47
CA TRP A 298 -9.18 7.46 -12.48
C TRP A 298 -8.62 6.15 -11.94
N THR A 299 -7.41 6.18 -11.39
CA THR A 299 -6.76 5.03 -10.76
C THR A 299 -7.62 4.44 -9.65
N ALA A 300 -8.25 5.27 -8.81
CA ALA A 300 -9.10 4.81 -7.71
C ALA A 300 -10.28 3.97 -8.21
N LEU A 301 -10.95 4.41 -9.28
CA LEU A 301 -12.06 3.67 -9.85
C LEU A 301 -11.60 2.42 -10.64
N ILE A 302 -10.51 2.50 -11.41
CA ILE A 302 -9.92 1.34 -12.11
C ILE A 302 -9.51 0.26 -11.10
N ALA A 303 -8.78 0.64 -10.04
CA ALA A 303 -8.39 -0.26 -8.96
C ALA A 303 -9.59 -0.84 -8.21
N GLY A 304 -10.65 -0.04 -8.07
CA GLY A 304 -11.94 -0.47 -7.54
C GLY A 304 -12.55 -1.60 -8.34
N TYR A 305 -12.73 -1.40 -9.65
CA TYR A 305 -13.26 -2.42 -10.55
C TYR A 305 -12.39 -3.68 -10.57
N ALA A 306 -11.06 -3.53 -10.68
CA ALA A 306 -10.13 -4.65 -10.68
C ALA A 306 -10.23 -5.52 -9.41
N ARG A 307 -10.34 -4.88 -8.22
CA ARG A 307 -10.42 -5.59 -6.93
C ARG A 307 -11.73 -6.35 -6.73
N ASN A 308 -12.82 -5.85 -7.32
CA ASN A 308 -14.14 -6.46 -7.19
C ASN A 308 -14.47 -7.44 -8.33
N GLY A 309 -13.45 -7.94 -9.05
CA GLY A 309 -13.62 -8.91 -10.13
C GLY A 309 -14.24 -8.36 -11.43
N MET A 310 -14.43 -7.05 -11.52
CA MET A 310 -15.01 -6.35 -12.68
C MET A 310 -13.89 -5.93 -13.65
N GLY A 311 -13.15 -6.91 -14.16
CA GLY A 311 -11.93 -6.66 -14.95
C GLY A 311 -12.18 -5.91 -16.26
N TYR A 312 -13.31 -6.16 -16.92
CA TYR A 312 -13.67 -5.52 -18.20
C TYR A 312 -13.97 -4.03 -18.03
N GLU A 313 -14.69 -3.67 -16.98
CA GLU A 313 -15.00 -2.29 -16.62
C GLU A 313 -13.71 -1.52 -16.29
N ALA A 314 -12.78 -2.15 -15.56
CA ALA A 314 -11.47 -1.59 -15.28
C ALA A 314 -10.68 -1.28 -16.56
N LEU A 315 -10.63 -2.23 -17.50
CA LEU A 315 -9.91 -2.06 -18.78
C LEU A 315 -10.59 -1.07 -19.71
N THR A 316 -11.92 -1.02 -19.73
CA THR A 316 -12.69 -0.02 -20.48
C THR A 316 -12.37 1.39 -19.96
N LEU A 317 -12.31 1.54 -18.64
CA LEU A 317 -11.99 2.81 -18.01
C LEU A 317 -10.52 3.20 -18.23
N PHE A 318 -9.60 2.23 -18.22
CA PHE A 318 -8.20 2.44 -18.62
C PHE A 318 -8.10 2.92 -20.08
N ALA A 319 -8.80 2.29 -21.01
CA ALA A 319 -8.83 2.71 -22.42
C ALA A 319 -9.36 4.15 -22.56
N LYS A 320 -10.44 4.51 -21.85
CA LYS A 320 -10.95 5.88 -21.79
C LYS A 320 -9.91 6.87 -21.24
N MET A 321 -9.19 6.49 -20.18
CA MET A 321 -8.11 7.31 -19.60
C MET A 321 -7.02 7.63 -20.64
N ILE A 322 -6.62 6.63 -21.44
CA ILE A 322 -5.65 6.81 -22.54
C ILE A 322 -6.21 7.72 -23.63
N VAL A 323 -7.47 7.52 -24.04
CA VAL A 323 -8.14 8.34 -25.07
C VAL A 323 -8.20 9.81 -24.64
N PHE A 324 -8.50 10.08 -23.37
CA PHE A 324 -8.48 11.43 -22.81
C PHE A 324 -7.07 11.99 -22.54
N ARG A 325 -6.02 11.27 -22.96
CA ARG A 325 -4.61 11.64 -22.79
C ARG A 325 -4.20 11.87 -21.34
N ILE A 326 -4.89 11.22 -20.41
CA ILE A 326 -4.55 11.25 -18.99
C ILE A 326 -3.45 10.22 -18.77
N ARG A 327 -2.27 10.68 -18.34
CA ARG A 327 -1.10 9.83 -18.20
C ARG A 327 -1.30 8.80 -17.07
N PRO A 328 -1.25 7.49 -17.35
CA PRO A 328 -1.28 6.47 -16.31
C PRO A 328 -0.04 6.54 -15.42
N ASP A 329 -0.24 6.27 -14.13
CA ASP A 329 0.84 6.09 -13.18
C ASP A 329 1.09 4.59 -12.90
N GLN A 330 2.07 4.31 -12.04
CA GLN A 330 2.43 2.94 -11.64
C GLN A 330 1.25 2.15 -11.04
N PHE A 331 0.34 2.81 -10.34
CA PHE A 331 -0.81 2.19 -9.71
C PHE A 331 -1.93 1.92 -10.73
N THR A 332 -2.09 2.81 -11.72
CA THR A 332 -2.98 2.60 -12.86
C THR A 332 -2.56 1.34 -13.64
N PHE A 333 -1.27 1.25 -13.99
CA PHE A 333 -0.75 0.10 -14.74
C PHE A 333 -0.89 -1.19 -13.95
N SER A 334 -0.49 -1.18 -12.67
CA SER A 334 -0.62 -2.34 -11.78
C SER A 334 -2.08 -2.80 -11.69
N SER A 335 -3.03 -1.88 -11.45
CA SER A 335 -4.45 -2.21 -11.34
C SER A 335 -5.03 -2.76 -12.64
N SER A 336 -4.64 -2.22 -13.79
CA SER A 336 -5.09 -2.68 -15.10
C SER A 336 -4.51 -4.05 -15.46
N LEU A 337 -3.26 -4.32 -15.08
CA LEU A 337 -2.64 -5.65 -15.23
C LEU A 337 -3.29 -6.68 -14.29
N CYS A 338 -3.61 -6.31 -13.04
CA CYS A 338 -4.38 -7.15 -12.13
C CYS A 338 -5.77 -7.45 -12.69
N ALA A 339 -6.42 -6.47 -13.33
CA ALA A 339 -7.69 -6.70 -14.03
C ALA A 339 -7.52 -7.74 -15.13
N CYS A 340 -6.52 -7.59 -16.03
CA CYS A 340 -6.21 -8.61 -17.04
C CYS A 340 -5.97 -10.00 -16.46
N ALA A 341 -5.22 -10.07 -15.34
CA ALA A 341 -4.91 -11.31 -14.66
C ALA A 341 -6.18 -12.00 -14.11
N GLY A 342 -7.10 -11.22 -13.56
CA GLY A 342 -8.36 -11.72 -12.98
C GLY A 342 -9.33 -12.29 -14.02
N ILE A 343 -9.35 -11.77 -15.24
CA ILE A 343 -10.20 -12.27 -16.35
C ILE A 343 -9.43 -13.10 -17.37
N ALA A 344 -8.16 -13.45 -17.10
CA ALA A 344 -7.25 -14.14 -18.01
C ALA A 344 -7.10 -13.50 -19.42
N ALA A 345 -7.21 -12.17 -19.51
CA ALA A 345 -7.17 -11.42 -20.77
C ALA A 345 -5.74 -11.15 -21.27
N LEU A 346 -5.07 -12.19 -21.77
CA LEU A 346 -3.68 -12.13 -22.26
C LEU A 346 -3.46 -11.05 -23.32
N LYS A 347 -4.42 -10.86 -24.25
CA LYS A 347 -4.31 -9.86 -25.33
C LYS A 347 -4.25 -8.44 -24.77
N HIS A 348 -5.16 -8.09 -23.87
CA HIS A 348 -5.18 -6.79 -23.18
C HIS A 348 -3.92 -6.59 -22.33
N GLY A 349 -3.48 -7.63 -21.61
CA GLY A 349 -2.23 -7.60 -20.85
C GLY A 349 -1.00 -7.28 -21.71
N LYS A 350 -0.89 -7.92 -22.89
CA LYS A 350 0.17 -7.62 -23.87
C LYS A 350 0.10 -6.18 -24.38
N GLN A 351 -1.10 -5.65 -24.67
CA GLN A 351 -1.27 -4.25 -25.09
C GLN A 351 -0.79 -3.27 -24.01
N ILE A 352 -1.13 -3.51 -22.74
CA ILE A 352 -0.67 -2.68 -21.62
C ILE A 352 0.85 -2.76 -21.47
N HIS A 353 1.44 -3.96 -21.58
CA HIS A 353 2.90 -4.13 -21.56
C HIS A 353 3.57 -3.38 -22.72
N CYS A 354 3.02 -3.46 -23.94
CA CYS A 354 3.50 -2.67 -25.07
C CYS A 354 3.37 -1.15 -24.81
N SER A 355 2.31 -0.70 -24.14
CA SER A 355 2.13 0.70 -23.76
C SER A 355 3.23 1.18 -22.80
N LEU A 356 3.65 0.36 -21.84
CA LEU A 356 4.77 0.67 -20.94
C LEU A 356 6.06 0.92 -21.73
N ILE A 357 6.35 0.04 -22.69
CA ILE A 357 7.55 0.13 -23.55
C ILE A 357 7.46 1.38 -24.44
N ARG A 358 6.35 1.57 -25.17
CA ARG A 358 6.17 2.69 -26.12
C ARG A 358 6.22 4.06 -25.46
N THR A 359 5.82 4.16 -24.20
CA THR A 359 5.82 5.43 -23.44
C THR A 359 7.14 5.68 -22.71
N ASN A 360 8.16 4.82 -22.88
CA ASN A 360 9.40 4.85 -22.12
C ASN A 360 9.17 4.94 -20.60
N PHE A 361 8.08 4.32 -20.12
CA PHE A 361 7.78 4.26 -18.69
C PHE A 361 8.79 3.33 -18.03
N ARG A 362 9.47 3.79 -16.98
CA ARG A 362 10.38 2.95 -16.19
C ARG A 362 9.57 2.19 -15.14
N PRO A 363 9.28 0.89 -15.33
CA PRO A 363 8.45 0.15 -14.38
C PRO A 363 9.22 -0.05 -13.07
N ASN A 364 8.54 0.23 -11.95
CA ASN A 364 9.06 -0.10 -10.63
C ASN A 364 8.69 -1.55 -10.26
N THR A 365 9.14 -2.01 -9.10
CA THR A 365 8.86 -3.36 -8.57
C THR A 365 7.37 -3.74 -8.59
N ILE A 366 6.48 -2.78 -8.31
CA ILE A 366 5.02 -2.99 -8.29
C ILE A 366 4.50 -3.34 -9.69
N VAL A 367 4.84 -2.54 -10.70
CA VAL A 367 4.39 -2.77 -12.09
C VAL A 367 4.96 -4.08 -12.63
N VAL A 368 6.23 -4.37 -12.33
CA VAL A 368 6.88 -5.60 -12.77
C VAL A 368 6.26 -6.84 -12.10
N SER A 369 5.99 -6.80 -10.79
CA SER A 369 5.28 -7.87 -10.10
C SER A 369 3.89 -8.10 -10.72
N SER A 370 3.14 -7.04 -11.02
CA SER A 370 1.86 -7.14 -11.73
C SER A 370 1.98 -7.69 -13.16
N LEU A 371 3.06 -7.41 -13.89
CA LEU A 371 3.32 -8.00 -15.20
C LEU A 371 3.56 -9.51 -15.11
N ILE A 372 4.38 -9.93 -14.14
CA ILE A 372 4.63 -11.34 -13.87
C ILE A 372 3.31 -12.04 -13.52
N ASP A 373 2.55 -11.52 -12.54
CA ASP A 373 1.25 -12.09 -12.13
C ASP A 373 0.23 -12.15 -13.28
N MET A 374 0.19 -11.12 -14.14
CA MET A 374 -0.67 -11.11 -15.31
C MET A 374 -0.29 -12.21 -16.30
N TYR A 375 0.98 -12.32 -16.68
CA TYR A 375 1.41 -13.35 -17.61
C TYR A 375 1.22 -14.76 -17.06
N THR A 376 1.46 -14.97 -15.76
CA THR A 376 1.33 -16.30 -15.13
C THR A 376 -0.12 -16.73 -15.04
N LYS A 377 -1.04 -15.85 -14.60
CA LYS A 377 -2.49 -16.15 -14.55
C LYS A 377 -3.12 -16.27 -15.92
N CYS A 378 -2.55 -15.63 -16.94
CA CYS A 378 -2.95 -15.82 -18.34
C CYS A 378 -2.31 -17.05 -19.01
N GLY A 379 -1.65 -17.94 -18.25
CA GLY A 379 -1.07 -19.18 -18.77
C GLY A 379 0.27 -19.04 -19.50
N SER A 380 0.91 -17.87 -19.50
CA SER A 380 2.17 -17.60 -20.20
C SER A 380 3.36 -17.51 -19.23
N LEU A 381 3.65 -18.61 -18.54
CA LEU A 381 4.73 -18.70 -17.55
C LEU A 381 6.12 -18.35 -18.14
N GLU A 382 6.38 -18.75 -19.38
CA GLU A 382 7.63 -18.43 -20.07
C GLU A 382 7.84 -16.92 -20.28
N THR A 383 6.77 -16.19 -20.61
CA THR A 383 6.87 -14.74 -20.76
C THR A 383 7.11 -14.08 -19.41
N ALA A 384 6.45 -14.57 -18.35
CA ALA A 384 6.69 -14.11 -16.99
C ALA A 384 8.15 -14.32 -16.55
N ARG A 385 8.73 -15.49 -16.88
CA ARG A 385 10.14 -15.81 -16.65
C ARG A 385 11.07 -14.84 -17.37
N ARG A 386 10.78 -14.51 -18.64
CA ARG A 386 11.55 -13.51 -19.41
C ARG A 386 11.48 -12.14 -18.75
N VAL A 387 10.28 -11.69 -18.35
CA VAL A 387 10.10 -10.42 -17.64
C VAL A 387 10.93 -10.39 -16.35
N PHE A 388 10.92 -11.47 -15.56
CA PHE A 388 11.73 -11.59 -14.34
C PHE A 388 13.25 -11.54 -14.63
N ASN A 389 13.70 -12.22 -15.69
CA ASN A 389 15.13 -12.30 -16.03
C ASN A 389 15.72 -10.99 -16.58
N LEU A 390 14.91 -10.17 -17.25
CA LEU A 390 15.33 -8.87 -17.80
C LEU A 390 15.56 -7.79 -16.73
N LEU A 391 15.32 -8.10 -15.45
CA LEU A 391 15.48 -7.16 -14.35
C LEU A 391 16.94 -7.15 -13.88
N GLY A 392 17.58 -5.97 -13.97
CA GLY A 392 18.96 -5.80 -13.54
C GLY A 392 19.14 -5.87 -12.02
N ASN A 393 18.20 -5.33 -11.23
CA ASN A 393 18.27 -5.35 -9.77
C ASN A 393 17.32 -6.41 -9.17
N LYS A 394 17.88 -7.55 -8.77
CA LYS A 394 17.15 -8.67 -8.15
C LYS A 394 17.17 -8.64 -6.61
N GLN A 395 17.48 -7.51 -5.98
CA GLN A 395 17.50 -7.39 -4.52
C GLN A 395 16.09 -7.30 -3.90
N GLU A 396 15.06 -7.08 -4.72
CA GLU A 396 13.67 -6.92 -4.27
C GLU A 396 12.99 -8.28 -4.04
N VAL A 397 12.75 -8.62 -2.76
CA VAL A 397 12.11 -9.86 -2.30
C VAL A 397 10.76 -10.14 -2.99
N ILE A 398 9.97 -9.09 -3.24
CA ILE A 398 8.63 -9.17 -3.83
C ILE A 398 8.64 -9.90 -5.19
N LEU A 399 9.67 -9.66 -6.01
CA LEU A 399 9.76 -10.25 -7.35
C LEU A 399 10.02 -11.76 -7.30
N TRP A 400 10.91 -12.18 -6.40
CA TRP A 400 11.17 -13.60 -6.16
C TRP A 400 9.92 -14.30 -5.65
N ASN A 401 9.24 -13.72 -4.66
CA ASN A 401 7.99 -14.27 -4.10
C ASN A 401 6.89 -14.40 -5.16
N THR A 402 6.79 -13.41 -6.07
CA THR A 402 5.82 -13.47 -7.18
C THR A 402 6.13 -14.64 -8.11
N MET A 403 7.40 -14.85 -8.47
CA MET A 403 7.78 -15.91 -9.41
C MET A 403 7.75 -17.31 -8.78
N ILE A 404 8.14 -17.45 -7.51
CA ILE A 404 8.03 -18.70 -6.74
C ILE A 404 6.55 -19.08 -6.59
N SER A 405 5.69 -18.11 -6.24
CA SER A 405 4.23 -18.32 -6.18
C SER A 405 3.66 -18.76 -7.54
N ALA A 406 4.12 -18.12 -8.63
CA ALA A 406 3.69 -18.49 -9.97
C ALA A 406 4.08 -19.92 -10.34
N LEU A 407 5.31 -20.34 -10.06
CA LEU A 407 5.73 -21.71 -10.30
C LEU A 407 4.92 -22.72 -9.48
N ALA A 408 4.64 -22.40 -8.22
CA ALA A 408 3.82 -23.22 -7.34
C ALA A 408 2.41 -23.45 -7.91
N GLN A 409 1.76 -22.38 -8.36
CA GLN A 409 0.39 -22.44 -8.93
C GLN A 409 0.33 -23.25 -10.24
N HIS A 410 1.44 -23.31 -10.99
CA HIS A 410 1.56 -24.11 -12.22
C HIS A 410 2.09 -25.54 -11.96
N GLY A 411 2.23 -25.96 -10.69
CA GLY A 411 2.68 -27.31 -10.33
C GLY A 411 4.18 -27.56 -10.49
N HIS A 412 4.98 -26.51 -10.69
CA HIS A 412 6.43 -26.59 -10.87
C HIS A 412 7.20 -26.43 -9.54
N GLY A 413 6.81 -27.15 -8.48
CA GLY A 413 7.39 -26.99 -7.14
C GLY A 413 8.90 -27.17 -7.07
N LYS A 414 9.47 -28.13 -7.82
CA LYS A 414 10.93 -28.32 -7.88
C LYS A 414 11.66 -27.08 -8.45
N GLN A 415 11.07 -26.40 -9.43
CA GLN A 415 11.63 -25.16 -9.94
C GLN A 415 11.45 -24.02 -8.93
N ALA A 416 10.35 -24.03 -8.16
CA ALA A 416 10.09 -23.06 -7.11
C ALA A 416 11.15 -23.15 -6.00
N MET A 417 11.54 -24.38 -5.63
CA MET A 417 12.66 -24.65 -4.71
C MET A 417 13.99 -24.11 -5.25
N ARG A 418 14.33 -24.40 -6.51
CA ARG A 418 15.57 -23.87 -7.12
C ARG A 418 15.61 -22.35 -7.12
N MET A 419 14.49 -21.70 -7.42
CA MET A 419 14.39 -20.24 -7.35
C MET A 419 14.58 -19.68 -5.94
N PHE A 420 14.02 -20.36 -4.93
CA PHE A 420 14.20 -19.98 -3.53
C PHE A 420 15.68 -20.11 -3.11
N GLU A 421 16.35 -21.18 -3.53
CA GLU A 421 17.79 -21.36 -3.30
C GLU A 421 18.64 -20.32 -4.03
N ASP A 422 18.28 -19.96 -5.27
CA ASP A 422 18.93 -18.87 -6.02
C ASP A 422 18.76 -17.52 -5.32
N MET A 423 17.56 -17.24 -4.77
CA MET A 423 17.27 -16.05 -3.99
C MET A 423 18.17 -15.98 -2.74
N ALA A 424 18.26 -17.08 -1.99
CA ALA A 424 19.10 -17.18 -0.80
C ALA A 424 20.59 -17.01 -1.15
N ARG A 425 21.07 -17.67 -2.21
CA ARG A 425 22.47 -17.55 -2.69
C ARG A 425 22.82 -16.14 -3.17
N SER A 426 21.83 -15.37 -3.64
CA SER A 426 22.00 -13.98 -4.07
C SER A 426 22.14 -13.00 -2.89
N GLY A 427 22.13 -13.48 -1.63
CA GLY A 427 22.26 -12.66 -0.43
C GLY A 427 21.00 -11.87 -0.08
N VAL A 428 19.86 -12.18 -0.73
CA VAL A 428 18.59 -11.52 -0.44
C VAL A 428 18.05 -12.05 0.89
N LYS A 429 17.86 -11.15 1.86
CA LYS A 429 17.33 -11.53 3.16
C LYS A 429 15.89 -12.03 3.02
N LEU A 430 15.65 -13.27 3.43
CA LEU A 430 14.33 -13.87 3.47
C LEU A 430 13.44 -13.10 4.45
N ASP A 431 12.20 -12.87 4.04
CA ASP A 431 11.17 -12.35 4.91
C ASP A 431 10.13 -13.42 5.25
N ARG A 432 9.26 -13.07 6.20
CA ARG A 432 8.12 -13.89 6.63
C ARG A 432 7.27 -14.38 5.45
N ILE A 433 7.06 -13.53 4.44
CA ILE A 433 6.19 -13.84 3.29
C ILE A 433 6.85 -14.88 2.38
N THR A 434 8.15 -14.80 2.19
CA THR A 434 8.94 -15.73 1.36
C THR A 434 8.77 -17.18 1.84
N LEU A 435 8.79 -17.37 3.16
CA LEU A 435 8.66 -18.69 3.79
C LEU A 435 7.25 -19.27 3.63
N VAL A 436 6.20 -18.44 3.77
CA VAL A 436 4.82 -18.86 3.45
C VAL A 436 4.69 -19.27 1.99
N VAL A 437 5.27 -18.50 1.06
CA VAL A 437 5.19 -18.76 -0.38
C VAL A 437 5.84 -20.10 -0.75
N ILE A 438 7.03 -20.39 -0.22
CA ILE A 438 7.72 -21.64 -0.53
C ILE A 438 7.07 -22.85 0.15
N LEU A 439 6.56 -22.72 1.38
CA LEU A 439 5.80 -23.79 2.04
C LEU A 439 4.52 -24.12 1.29
N ASN A 440 3.83 -23.10 0.75
CA ASN A 440 2.69 -23.32 -0.12
C ASN A 440 3.09 -24.03 -1.42
N ALA A 441 4.26 -23.70 -1.99
CA ALA A 441 4.80 -24.42 -3.15
C ALA A 441 5.06 -25.90 -2.84
N CYS A 442 5.64 -26.19 -1.68
CA CYS A 442 5.82 -27.55 -1.18
C CYS A 442 4.47 -28.28 -1.04
N SER A 443 3.47 -27.63 -0.44
CA SER A 443 2.12 -28.20 -0.27
C SER A 443 1.46 -28.58 -1.59
N HIS A 444 1.52 -27.69 -2.59
CA HIS A 444 0.94 -27.96 -3.92
C HIS A 444 1.69 -29.03 -4.71
N SER A 445 2.97 -29.25 -4.43
CA SER A 445 3.80 -30.22 -5.15
C SER A 445 4.14 -31.48 -4.35
N GLY A 446 3.57 -31.65 -3.15
CA GLY A 446 3.83 -32.80 -2.28
C GLY A 446 5.27 -32.94 -1.79
N LEU A 447 6.03 -31.84 -1.72
CA LEU A 447 7.44 -31.83 -1.28
C LEU A 447 7.53 -31.78 0.25
N VAL A 448 7.12 -32.87 0.90
CA VAL A 448 6.96 -32.94 2.37
C VAL A 448 8.28 -32.73 3.10
N GLN A 449 9.34 -33.43 2.67
CA GLN A 449 10.65 -33.37 3.32
C GLN A 449 11.27 -31.99 3.21
N GLU A 450 11.23 -31.39 2.02
CA GLU A 450 11.74 -30.05 1.77
C GLU A 450 10.94 -29.01 2.58
N GLY A 451 9.62 -29.15 2.66
CA GLY A 451 8.77 -28.26 3.45
C GLY A 451 9.09 -28.32 4.95
N LEU A 452 9.33 -29.51 5.50
CA LEU A 452 9.75 -29.68 6.90
C LEU A 452 11.14 -29.08 7.16
N ILE A 453 12.09 -29.27 6.24
CA ILE A 453 13.43 -28.66 6.34
C ILE A 453 13.32 -27.14 6.37
N ILE A 454 12.53 -26.54 5.47
CA ILE A 454 12.32 -25.10 5.42
C ILE A 454 11.63 -24.60 6.70
N PHE A 455 10.60 -25.29 7.18
CA PHE A 455 9.88 -24.87 8.38
C PHE A 455 10.80 -24.84 9.61
N ASN A 456 11.67 -25.85 9.75
CA ASN A 456 12.63 -25.93 10.84
C ASN A 456 13.77 -24.90 10.71
N SER A 457 14.20 -24.56 9.50
CA SER A 457 15.23 -23.53 9.28
C SER A 457 14.76 -22.12 9.64
N MET A 458 13.44 -21.85 9.65
CA MET A 458 12.89 -20.52 9.98
C MET A 458 13.39 -20.00 11.33
N THR A 459 13.28 -20.82 12.37
CA THR A 459 13.69 -20.45 13.73
C THR A 459 15.21 -20.53 13.87
N ARG A 460 15.83 -21.61 13.36
CA ARG A 460 17.25 -21.91 13.57
C ARG A 460 18.18 -20.97 12.80
N ASP A 461 17.89 -20.75 11.53
CA ASP A 461 18.84 -20.12 10.59
C ASP A 461 18.43 -18.66 10.28
N HIS A 462 17.16 -18.30 10.48
CA HIS A 462 16.63 -16.97 10.12
C HIS A 462 16.09 -16.16 11.31
N GLY A 463 15.95 -16.77 12.50
CA GLY A 463 15.39 -16.10 13.68
C GLY A 463 13.94 -15.62 13.48
N ILE A 464 13.19 -16.27 12.58
CA ILE A 464 11.80 -15.96 12.30
C ILE A 464 10.93 -16.95 13.07
N THR A 465 10.17 -16.45 14.04
CA THR A 465 9.21 -17.28 14.78
C THR A 465 8.02 -17.63 13.88
N PRO A 466 7.69 -18.92 13.71
CA PRO A 466 6.51 -19.34 12.96
C PRO A 466 5.22 -18.80 13.59
N ASP A 467 4.29 -18.41 12.74
CA ASP A 467 2.96 -17.92 13.12
C ASP A 467 1.88 -18.73 12.42
N GLN A 468 0.61 -18.38 12.65
CA GLN A 468 -0.54 -19.11 12.11
C GLN A 468 -0.52 -19.35 10.60
N GLU A 469 0.08 -18.46 9.80
CA GLU A 469 0.17 -18.64 8.33
C GLU A 469 1.14 -19.75 7.95
N HIS A 470 2.30 -19.79 8.61
CA HIS A 470 3.30 -20.83 8.37
C HIS A 470 2.78 -22.20 8.81
N TYR A 471 2.13 -22.24 9.98
CA TYR A 471 1.46 -23.47 10.43
C TYR A 471 0.35 -23.87 9.47
N ALA A 472 -0.49 -22.95 8.98
CA ALA A 472 -1.54 -23.31 8.02
C ALA A 472 -0.97 -23.98 6.75
N CYS A 473 0.14 -23.47 6.20
CA CYS A 473 0.81 -24.08 5.05
C CYS A 473 1.42 -25.46 5.40
N LEU A 474 2.02 -25.62 6.58
CA LEU A 474 2.59 -26.90 7.02
C LEU A 474 1.49 -27.95 7.24
N ILE A 475 0.37 -27.56 7.84
CA ILE A 475 -0.78 -28.43 8.07
C ILE A 475 -1.46 -28.81 6.74
N ASP A 476 -1.54 -27.90 5.77
CA ASP A 476 -2.00 -28.23 4.41
C ASP A 476 -1.05 -29.23 3.73
N LEU A 477 0.28 -29.03 3.84
CA LEU A 477 1.30 -29.94 3.29
C LEU A 477 1.18 -31.36 3.88
N LEU A 478 1.23 -31.48 5.21
CA LEU A 478 1.14 -32.77 5.91
C LEU A 478 -0.23 -33.42 5.70
N GLY A 479 -1.29 -32.60 5.71
CA GLY A 479 -2.66 -33.05 5.53
C GLY A 479 -2.90 -33.62 4.14
N ARG A 480 -2.40 -32.97 3.09
CA ARG A 480 -2.44 -33.52 1.72
C ARG A 480 -1.62 -34.80 1.58
N ALA A 481 -0.52 -34.92 2.29
CA ALA A 481 0.30 -36.14 2.33
C ALA A 481 -0.32 -37.29 3.16
N GLY A 482 -1.38 -37.02 3.93
CA GLY A 482 -2.03 -38.01 4.80
C GLY A 482 -1.30 -38.27 6.12
N CYS A 483 -0.29 -37.45 6.46
CA CYS A 483 0.53 -37.58 7.66
C CYS A 483 -0.19 -36.99 8.90
N PHE A 484 -1.34 -37.55 9.28
CA PHE A 484 -2.20 -36.99 10.34
C PHE A 484 -1.58 -36.97 11.74
N GLU A 485 -0.73 -37.94 12.09
CA GLU A 485 -0.06 -37.98 13.39
C GLU A 485 0.94 -36.83 13.56
N GLU A 486 1.78 -36.63 12.54
CA GLU A 486 2.73 -35.52 12.52
C GLU A 486 2.00 -34.17 12.45
N LEU A 487 0.93 -34.10 11.66
CA LEU A 487 0.06 -32.92 11.57
C LEU A 487 -0.47 -32.50 12.94
N MET A 488 -1.05 -33.45 13.70
CA MET A 488 -1.61 -33.16 15.03
C MET A 488 -0.52 -32.72 16.01
N THR A 489 0.65 -33.37 15.94
CA THR A 489 1.83 -32.96 16.73
C THR A 489 2.24 -31.52 16.45
N GLN A 490 2.17 -31.06 15.20
CA GLN A 490 2.49 -29.68 14.84
C GLN A 490 1.42 -28.68 15.32
N ILE A 491 0.14 -29.06 15.35
CA ILE A 491 -0.94 -28.25 15.92
C ILE A 491 -0.71 -28.04 17.42
N GLU A 492 -0.31 -29.08 18.15
CA GLU A 492 -0.03 -29.01 19.59
C GLU A 492 1.18 -28.13 19.91
N LYS A 493 2.19 -28.12 19.03
CA LYS A 493 3.38 -27.25 19.16
C LYS A 493 3.11 -25.78 18.84
N MET A 494 1.91 -25.42 18.38
CA MET A 494 1.61 -24.03 18.03
C MET A 494 1.70 -23.11 19.26
N PRO A 495 2.38 -21.95 19.17
CA PRO A 495 2.48 -21.01 20.30
C PRO A 495 1.17 -20.26 20.59
N CYS A 496 0.13 -20.50 19.80
CA CYS A 496 -1.18 -19.86 19.92
C CYS A 496 -2.30 -20.81 19.47
N LYS A 497 -3.54 -20.52 19.87
CA LYS A 497 -4.70 -21.30 19.43
C LYS A 497 -4.83 -21.29 17.90
N PRO A 498 -5.18 -22.41 17.26
CA PRO A 498 -5.31 -22.47 15.80
C PRO A 498 -6.40 -21.53 15.29
N GLY A 499 -6.04 -20.69 14.31
CA GLY A 499 -6.97 -19.78 13.64
C GLY A 499 -7.76 -20.44 12.51
N SER A 500 -8.67 -19.69 11.88
CA SER A 500 -9.53 -20.19 10.81
C SER A 500 -8.75 -20.79 9.61
N ARG A 501 -7.57 -20.28 9.26
CA ARG A 501 -6.78 -20.82 8.14
C ARG A 501 -6.25 -22.23 8.41
N VAL A 502 -5.79 -22.50 9.63
CA VAL A 502 -5.29 -23.82 10.03
C VAL A 502 -6.42 -24.85 10.01
N TRP A 503 -7.58 -24.49 10.56
CA TRP A 503 -8.75 -25.38 10.52
C TRP A 503 -9.27 -25.59 9.10
N ASN A 504 -9.24 -24.59 8.22
CA ASN A 504 -9.59 -24.75 6.81
C ASN A 504 -8.64 -25.72 6.09
N ALA A 505 -7.33 -25.61 6.34
CA ALA A 505 -6.34 -26.55 5.78
C ALA A 505 -6.62 -27.99 6.25
N LEU A 506 -6.89 -28.16 7.55
CA LEU A 506 -7.24 -29.46 8.12
C LEU A 506 -8.56 -30.01 7.54
N LEU A 507 -9.58 -29.17 7.42
CA LEU A 507 -10.86 -29.53 6.81
C LEU A 507 -10.67 -30.03 5.36
N GLY A 508 -9.83 -29.33 4.60
CA GLY A 508 -9.46 -29.71 3.23
C GLY A 508 -8.77 -31.07 3.18
N ALA A 509 -7.79 -31.31 4.06
CA ALA A 509 -7.09 -32.59 4.18
C ALA A 509 -8.04 -33.74 4.56
N CYS A 510 -8.92 -33.52 5.53
CA CYS A 510 -9.94 -34.50 5.94
C CYS A 510 -10.92 -34.81 4.80
N ARG A 511 -11.25 -33.83 3.95
CA ARG A 511 -12.06 -34.05 2.75
C ARG A 511 -11.35 -34.92 1.72
N ILE A 512 -10.05 -34.74 1.53
CA ILE A 512 -9.24 -35.51 0.56
C ILE A 512 -9.10 -36.96 1.01
N HIS A 513 -8.78 -37.19 2.29
CA HIS A 513 -8.46 -38.52 2.82
C HIS A 513 -9.64 -39.22 3.52
N GLY A 514 -10.83 -38.60 3.54
CA GLY A 514 -12.03 -39.19 4.14
C GLY A 514 -11.99 -39.33 5.66
N ASN A 515 -11.16 -38.57 6.37
CA ASN A 515 -11.09 -38.59 7.84
C ASN A 515 -12.28 -37.82 8.45
N LEU A 516 -13.41 -38.50 8.59
CA LEU A 516 -14.70 -37.89 8.96
C LEU A 516 -14.71 -37.31 10.38
N ASP A 517 -14.03 -37.95 11.34
CA ASP A 517 -14.07 -37.50 12.74
C ASP A 517 -13.23 -36.24 12.97
N LEU A 518 -12.04 -36.18 12.38
CA LEU A 518 -11.23 -34.97 12.42
C LEU A 518 -11.87 -33.85 11.58
N GLY A 519 -12.47 -34.19 10.44
CA GLY A 519 -13.21 -33.26 9.59
C GLY A 519 -14.40 -32.62 10.30
N ARG A 520 -15.14 -33.39 11.12
CA ARG A 520 -16.24 -32.88 11.95
C ARG A 520 -15.75 -31.85 12.97
N LYS A 521 -14.72 -32.18 13.75
CA LYS A 521 -14.11 -31.29 14.75
C LYS A 521 -13.61 -29.99 14.10
N ALA A 522 -12.93 -30.10 12.96
CA ALA A 522 -12.44 -28.93 12.22
C ALA A 522 -13.59 -28.03 11.72
N ALA A 523 -14.70 -28.61 11.24
CA ALA A 523 -15.86 -27.85 10.79
C ALA A 523 -16.55 -27.09 11.94
N GLU A 524 -16.71 -27.73 13.10
CA GLU A 524 -17.30 -27.12 14.29
C GLU A 524 -16.47 -25.92 14.78
N GLN A 525 -15.15 -26.10 14.89
CA GLN A 525 -14.23 -25.01 15.26
C GLN A 525 -14.26 -23.85 14.25
N LEU A 526 -14.38 -24.14 12.95
CA LEU A 526 -14.52 -23.09 11.92
C LEU A 526 -15.83 -22.31 12.04
N ILE A 527 -16.93 -22.97 12.38
CA ILE A 527 -18.24 -22.32 12.55
C ILE A 527 -18.24 -21.39 13.77
N GLU A 528 -17.51 -21.75 14.83
CA GLU A 528 -17.30 -20.90 16.00
C GLU A 528 -16.43 -19.68 15.67
N LEU A 529 -15.32 -19.89 14.95
CA LEU A 529 -14.37 -18.82 14.62
C LEU A 529 -14.85 -17.89 13.51
N ASN A 530 -15.56 -18.41 12.50
CA ASN A 530 -16.07 -17.65 11.37
C ASN A 530 -17.49 -18.08 10.98
N PRO A 531 -18.51 -17.59 11.72
CA PRO A 531 -19.92 -17.89 11.47
C PRO A 531 -20.46 -17.57 10.07
N GLN A 532 -19.74 -16.76 9.29
CA GLN A 532 -20.20 -16.27 7.98
C GLN A 532 -19.64 -17.08 6.82
N SER A 533 -18.69 -17.98 7.06
CA SER A 533 -18.12 -18.82 5.99
C SER A 533 -19.06 -19.99 5.65
N PRO A 534 -19.51 -20.15 4.39
CA PRO A 534 -20.42 -21.23 4.01
C PRO A 534 -19.75 -22.62 3.99
N ASP A 535 -18.44 -22.71 3.73
CA ASP A 535 -17.76 -23.97 3.43
C ASP A 535 -17.80 -24.97 4.58
N ALA A 536 -17.61 -24.50 5.82
CA ALA A 536 -17.61 -25.34 7.01
C ALA A 536 -18.99 -25.96 7.27
N TYR A 537 -20.07 -25.20 7.06
CA TYR A 537 -21.44 -25.72 7.20
C TYR A 537 -21.78 -26.74 6.12
N VAL A 538 -21.43 -26.45 4.86
CA VAL A 538 -21.69 -27.35 3.74
C VAL A 538 -20.98 -28.69 3.97
N PHE A 539 -19.73 -28.64 4.42
CA PHE A 539 -18.97 -29.84 4.72
C PHE A 539 -19.52 -30.61 5.93
N LEU A 540 -19.87 -29.92 7.02
CA LEU A 540 -20.46 -30.56 8.21
C LEU A 540 -21.81 -31.23 7.89
N SER A 541 -22.67 -30.55 7.11
CA SER A 541 -23.93 -31.12 6.61
C SER A 541 -23.67 -32.37 5.75
N SER A 542 -22.65 -32.33 4.89
CA SER A 542 -22.23 -33.47 4.08
C SER A 542 -21.73 -34.64 4.92
N ILE A 543 -20.92 -34.40 5.96
CA ILE A 543 -20.45 -35.46 6.89
C ILE A 543 -21.64 -36.11 7.58
N HIS A 544 -22.60 -35.32 8.08
CA HIS A 544 -23.79 -35.87 8.74
C HIS A 544 -24.65 -36.72 7.78
N ALA A 545 -24.79 -36.30 6.52
CA ALA A 545 -25.49 -37.07 5.50
C ALA A 545 -24.80 -38.41 5.20
N VAL A 546 -23.46 -38.41 5.03
CA VAL A 546 -22.68 -39.65 4.80
C VAL A 546 -22.79 -40.61 5.98
N LEU A 547 -22.87 -40.11 7.21
CA LEU A 547 -23.06 -40.92 8.42
C LEU A 547 -24.53 -41.33 8.65
N GLY A 548 -25.45 -41.06 7.72
CA GLY A 548 -26.87 -41.39 7.82
C GLY A 548 -27.67 -40.53 8.82
N ARG A 549 -27.07 -39.47 9.39
CA ARG A 549 -27.68 -38.60 10.40
C ARG A 549 -28.38 -37.41 9.76
N TRP A 550 -29.43 -37.67 8.98
CA TRP A 550 -30.16 -36.66 8.19
C TRP A 550 -30.74 -35.52 9.05
N GLU A 551 -31.19 -35.80 10.27
CA GLU A 551 -31.68 -34.77 11.19
C GLU A 551 -30.62 -33.71 11.53
N LEU A 552 -29.37 -34.15 11.77
CA LEU A 552 -28.27 -33.24 12.06
C LEU A 552 -27.87 -32.46 10.80
N ALA A 553 -27.84 -33.11 9.64
CA ALA A 553 -27.56 -32.46 8.37
C ALA A 553 -28.54 -31.32 8.07
N GLU A 554 -29.83 -31.52 8.37
CA GLU A 554 -30.89 -30.52 8.23
C GLU A 554 -30.76 -29.40 9.27
N LYS A 555 -30.45 -29.72 10.54
CA LYS A 555 -30.15 -28.70 11.57
C LYS A 555 -29.02 -27.76 11.15
N VAL A 556 -27.95 -28.29 10.53
CA VAL A 556 -26.85 -27.45 10.01
C VAL A 556 -27.33 -26.52 8.89
N ARG A 557 -28.18 -26.99 7.97
CA ARG A 557 -28.76 -26.15 6.90
C ARG A 557 -29.69 -25.07 7.44
N GLN A 558 -30.51 -25.39 8.43
CA GLN A 558 -31.35 -24.41 9.12
C GLN A 558 -30.50 -23.34 9.82
N LEU A 559 -29.37 -23.73 10.42
CA LEU A 559 -28.44 -22.79 11.03
C LEU A 559 -27.80 -21.85 10.00
N MET A 560 -27.43 -22.34 8.81
CA MET A 560 -26.98 -21.50 7.69
C MET A 560 -28.04 -20.46 7.30
N ASN A 561 -29.29 -20.89 7.16
CA ASN A 561 -30.41 -20.01 6.80
C ASN A 561 -30.65 -18.94 7.87
N LYS A 562 -30.65 -19.32 9.15
CA LYS A 562 -30.81 -18.38 10.29
C LYS A 562 -29.71 -17.32 10.31
N ARG A 563 -28.47 -17.70 9.96
CA ARG A 563 -27.32 -16.80 9.88
C ARG A 563 -27.21 -16.06 8.54
N ARG A 564 -28.16 -16.27 7.61
CA ARG A 564 -28.18 -15.71 6.25
C ARG A 564 -26.94 -16.06 5.41
N VAL A 565 -26.28 -17.17 5.74
CA VAL A 565 -25.13 -17.68 5.00
C VAL A 565 -25.64 -18.44 3.78
N ARG A 566 -25.21 -18.02 2.59
CA ARG A 566 -25.58 -18.67 1.32
C ARG A 566 -24.33 -19.25 0.66
N LYS A 567 -24.49 -20.43 0.05
CA LYS A 567 -23.48 -20.99 -0.84
C LYS A 567 -23.45 -20.14 -2.12
N GLU A 568 -22.29 -19.61 -2.48
CA GLU A 568 -22.11 -18.95 -3.77
C GLU A 568 -22.24 -20.00 -4.90
N GLY A 569 -23.05 -19.68 -5.92
CA GLY A 569 -23.21 -20.55 -7.09
C GLY A 569 -21.95 -20.52 -7.94
N ALA A 570 -21.52 -21.67 -8.46
CA ALA A 570 -20.39 -21.72 -9.38
C ALA A 570 -20.70 -20.89 -10.64
N VAL A 571 -19.72 -20.08 -11.07
CA VAL A 571 -19.80 -19.21 -12.24
C VAL A 571 -18.76 -19.66 -13.25
N SER A 572 -19.17 -19.92 -14.48
CA SER A 572 -18.28 -20.07 -15.64
C SER A 572 -18.50 -18.91 -16.60
N TRP A 573 -17.53 -18.60 -17.44
CA TRP A 573 -17.66 -17.53 -18.43
C TRP A 573 -16.92 -17.86 -19.72
N ILE A 574 -17.39 -17.30 -20.83
CA ILE A 574 -16.76 -17.38 -22.15
C ILE A 574 -16.71 -16.00 -22.80
N GLU A 575 -15.64 -15.70 -23.54
CA GLU A 575 -15.49 -14.46 -24.31
C GLU A 575 -15.73 -14.76 -25.80
N ILE A 576 -16.70 -14.07 -26.40
CA ILE A 576 -17.02 -14.13 -27.84
C ILE A 576 -17.09 -12.69 -28.35
N ASP A 577 -16.33 -12.37 -29.40
CA ASP A 577 -16.29 -11.03 -30.01
C ASP A 577 -16.07 -9.87 -29.02
N ASN A 578 -15.11 -10.05 -28.09
CA ASN A 578 -14.80 -9.10 -27.00
C ASN A 578 -15.98 -8.83 -26.03
N LYS A 579 -16.98 -9.72 -25.97
CA LYS A 579 -18.05 -9.70 -24.96
C LYS A 579 -17.99 -10.97 -24.10
N VAL A 580 -18.16 -10.79 -22.78
CA VAL A 580 -18.21 -11.92 -21.85
C VAL A 580 -19.63 -12.37 -21.57
N HIS A 581 -19.81 -13.67 -21.71
CA HIS A 581 -21.00 -14.40 -21.42
C HIS A 581 -20.74 -15.23 -20.16
N ALA A 582 -21.29 -14.77 -19.03
CA ALA A 582 -21.20 -15.48 -17.75
C ALA A 582 -22.42 -16.40 -17.55
N PHE A 583 -22.16 -17.62 -17.10
CA PHE A 583 -23.14 -18.64 -16.75
C PHE A 583 -22.97 -18.96 -15.27
N THR A 584 -24.04 -18.83 -14.49
CA THR A 584 -24.00 -19.26 -13.09
C THR A 584 -24.95 -20.44 -12.91
N VAL A 585 -24.59 -21.39 -12.05
CA VAL A 585 -25.45 -22.54 -11.72
C VAL A 585 -26.81 -21.99 -11.30
N SER A 586 -27.89 -22.47 -11.94
CA SER A 586 -29.29 -22.04 -11.78
C SER A 586 -29.70 -20.67 -12.36
N ASN A 587 -28.83 -19.99 -13.11
CA ASN A 587 -29.17 -18.70 -13.74
C ASN A 587 -30.02 -18.86 -15.01
N ARG A 588 -31.11 -18.08 -15.11
CA ARG A 588 -31.98 -18.02 -16.29
C ARG A 588 -32.00 -16.63 -16.95
N LEU A 589 -31.02 -15.78 -16.66
CA LEU A 589 -31.00 -14.37 -17.09
C LEU A 589 -30.10 -14.10 -18.31
N HIS A 590 -29.48 -15.12 -18.90
CA HIS A 590 -28.64 -14.91 -20.08
C HIS A 590 -29.48 -14.39 -21.27
N PRO A 591 -29.08 -13.31 -21.97
CA PRO A 591 -29.86 -12.71 -23.06
C PRO A 591 -30.21 -13.71 -24.17
N MET A 592 -29.30 -14.65 -24.45
CA MET A 592 -29.48 -15.70 -25.46
C MET A 592 -29.94 -17.05 -24.88
N LYS A 593 -30.47 -17.10 -23.65
CA LYS A 593 -30.80 -18.37 -22.98
C LYS A 593 -31.68 -19.29 -23.84
N GLY A 594 -32.64 -18.73 -24.58
CA GLY A 594 -33.57 -19.52 -25.39
C GLY A 594 -32.85 -20.30 -26.48
N VAL A 595 -31.93 -19.62 -27.19
CA VAL A 595 -31.09 -20.21 -28.23
C VAL A 595 -30.10 -21.22 -27.65
N ILE A 596 -29.46 -20.87 -26.53
CA ILE A 596 -28.48 -21.76 -25.89
C ILE A 596 -29.16 -23.05 -25.41
N TYR A 597 -30.31 -22.95 -24.76
CA TYR A 597 -31.05 -24.12 -24.29
C TYR A 597 -31.68 -24.92 -25.44
N SER A 598 -32.08 -24.30 -26.56
CA SER A 598 -32.57 -25.04 -27.72
C SER A 598 -31.44 -25.86 -28.38
N VAL A 599 -30.27 -25.26 -28.58
CA VAL A 599 -29.09 -25.92 -29.13
C VAL A 599 -28.60 -27.03 -28.20
N LEU A 600 -28.56 -26.78 -26.88
CA LEU A 600 -28.25 -27.83 -25.89
C LEU A 600 -29.24 -29.00 -25.97
N LYS A 601 -30.53 -28.74 -26.24
CA LYS A 601 -31.55 -29.79 -26.38
C LYS A 601 -31.38 -30.60 -27.66
N GLU A 602 -30.98 -29.98 -28.76
CA GLU A 602 -30.61 -30.67 -30.01
C GLU A 602 -29.34 -31.50 -29.83
N LEU A 603 -28.29 -30.93 -29.23
CA LEU A 603 -27.05 -31.65 -28.94
C LEU A 603 -27.29 -32.83 -27.99
N ALA A 604 -28.15 -32.66 -26.97
CA ALA A 604 -28.52 -33.73 -26.06
C ALA A 604 -29.26 -34.87 -26.79
N ARG A 605 -30.16 -34.53 -27.73
CA ARG A 605 -30.82 -35.52 -28.59
C ARG A 605 -29.83 -36.26 -29.48
N HIS A 606 -28.84 -35.57 -30.06
CA HIS A 606 -27.79 -36.24 -30.84
C HIS A 606 -26.86 -37.10 -29.97
N SER A 607 -26.54 -36.69 -28.74
CA SER A 607 -25.75 -37.52 -27.82
C SER A 607 -26.49 -38.76 -27.31
N SER A 608 -27.83 -38.72 -27.20
CA SER A 608 -28.62 -39.91 -26.86
C SER A 608 -28.70 -40.93 -27.99
N PHE A 609 -28.53 -40.51 -29.26
CA PHE A 609 -28.44 -41.44 -30.40
C PHE A 609 -27.09 -42.17 -30.47
N LEU A 610 -26.02 -41.57 -29.95
CA LEU A 610 -24.67 -42.18 -29.94
C LEU A 610 -24.47 -43.19 -28.78
N ASN A 611 -25.33 -43.19 -27.76
CA ASN A 611 -25.28 -44.16 -26.65
C ASN A 611 -26.24 -45.36 -26.84
N THR A 612 -26.90 -45.47 -27.99
CA THR A 612 -27.79 -46.61 -28.34
C THR A 612 -27.22 -47.50 -29.44
N GLU A 613 -26.00 -47.25 -29.92
CA GLU A 613 -25.28 -48.10 -30.89
C GLU A 613 -23.94 -48.63 -30.34
N SER A 614 -23.88 -48.99 -29.05
CA SER A 614 -22.76 -49.75 -28.49
C SER A 614 -23.22 -50.92 -27.64
#